data_AF-A0A4S4D5I2-F1
#
_entry.id   AF-A0A4S4D5I2-F1
#
_cell.length_a   1.000
_cell.length_b   1.000
_cell.length_c   1.000
_cell.angle_alpha   90.00
_cell.angle_beta   90.00
_cell.angle_gamma   90.00
#
_symmetry.space_group_name_H-M   'P 1'
#
loop_
_entity.id
_entity.type
_entity.pdbx_description
1 polymer ?
#
loop_
_entity_poly.entity_id
_entity_poly.type
_entity_poly.pdbx_seq_one_letter_code
_entity_poly.pdbx_strand_id
1 'polypeptide(L)'
;MYRMGLMALIASDIPGVDRDKLGFLCIKMAIVHDIAEAIVGDITPSDGVPKHEKSRREQEALDHMCKLLGGGQRAQEIGQLWMEYEENLSLEAKVVKDFDKVEMILQALEYETGRASMFG
;
A
#
# COMPACT_ATOMS: atom_id res chain seq x y z
N MET A 1 1.83 4.71 3.18
CA MET A 1 1.59 3.71 4.27
C MET A 1 0.89 4.25 5.54
N TYR A 2 1.51 5.05 6.42
CA TYR A 2 0.92 5.42 7.74
C TYR A 2 -0.43 6.15 7.63
N ARG A 3 -0.51 7.21 6.81
CA ARG A 3 -1.74 7.98 6.59
C ARG A 3 -2.86 7.10 6.02
N MET A 4 -2.52 6.15 5.14
CA MET A 4 -3.48 5.19 4.59
C MET A 4 -4.04 4.25 5.65
N GLY A 5 -3.21 3.77 6.59
CA GLY A 5 -3.68 2.99 7.74
C GLY A 5 -4.66 3.80 8.60
N LEU A 6 -4.40 5.09 8.80
CA LEU A 6 -5.34 5.97 9.50
C LEU A 6 -6.62 6.21 8.69
N MET A 7 -6.52 6.42 7.37
CA MET A 7 -7.67 6.53 6.47
C MET A 7 -8.56 5.27 6.56
N ALA A 8 -7.95 4.08 6.56
CA ALA A 8 -8.66 2.82 6.74
C ALA A 8 -9.35 2.71 8.10
N LEU A 9 -8.72 3.23 9.17
CA LEU A 9 -9.30 3.25 10.51
C LEU A 9 -10.51 4.19 10.63
N ILE A 10 -10.45 5.36 9.98
CA ILE A 10 -11.49 6.41 10.11
C ILE A 10 -12.57 6.36 9.02
N ALA A 11 -12.36 5.57 7.97
CA ALA A 11 -13.32 5.46 6.88
C ALA A 11 -14.71 5.07 7.43
N SER A 12 -15.71 5.88 7.11
CA SER A 12 -17.12 5.64 7.40
C SER A 12 -17.60 4.31 6.81
N ASP A 13 -18.77 3.81 7.23
CA ASP A 13 -19.39 2.61 6.63
C ASP A 13 -19.45 2.74 5.11
N ILE A 14 -18.52 2.07 4.43
CA ILE A 14 -18.55 1.92 2.98
C ILE A 14 -19.72 0.96 2.70
N PRO A 15 -20.68 1.29 1.83
CA PRO A 15 -21.80 0.41 1.56
C PRO A 15 -21.32 -0.98 1.09
N GLY A 16 -21.76 -2.03 1.78
CA GLY A 16 -21.35 -3.42 1.49
C GLY A 16 -20.07 -3.88 2.20
N VAL A 17 -19.52 -3.08 3.11
CA VAL A 17 -18.31 -3.38 3.88
C VAL A 17 -18.63 -3.62 5.35
N ASP A 18 -18.20 -4.77 5.89
CA ASP A 18 -18.19 -5.02 7.34
C ASP A 18 -17.03 -4.26 7.99
N ARG A 19 -17.34 -3.17 8.70
CA ARG A 19 -16.36 -2.21 9.21
C ARG A 19 -15.30 -2.85 10.13
N ASP A 20 -15.69 -3.80 10.97
CA ASP A 20 -14.79 -4.37 12.00
C ASP A 20 -13.78 -5.35 11.39
N LYS A 21 -14.22 -6.19 10.44
CA LYS A 21 -13.34 -7.13 9.75
C LYS A 21 -12.57 -6.49 8.62
N LEU A 22 -13.23 -5.64 7.82
CA LEU A 22 -12.61 -5.00 6.67
C LEU A 22 -11.62 -3.91 7.10
N GLY A 23 -11.95 -3.13 8.13
CA GLY A 23 -11.07 -2.08 8.64
C GLY A 23 -9.71 -2.62 9.08
N PHE A 24 -9.69 -3.74 9.81
CA PHE A 24 -8.43 -4.35 10.26
C PHE A 24 -7.61 -4.95 9.11
N LEU A 25 -8.26 -5.57 8.12
CA LEU A 25 -7.59 -6.07 6.91
C LEU A 25 -7.03 -4.93 6.06
N CYS A 26 -7.79 -3.87 5.83
CA CYS A 26 -7.34 -2.68 5.10
C CYS A 26 -6.17 -2.00 5.80
N ILE A 27 -6.17 -1.90 7.14
CA ILE A 27 -5.03 -1.37 7.90
C ILE A 27 -3.79 -2.21 7.68
N LYS A 28 -3.90 -3.55 7.81
CA LYS A 28 -2.76 -4.45 7.59
C LYS A 28 -2.23 -4.35 6.16
N MET A 29 -3.12 -4.38 5.17
CA MET A 29 -2.78 -4.28 3.77
C MET A 29 -2.13 -2.92 3.44
N ALA A 30 -2.67 -1.81 3.96
CA ALA A 30 -2.09 -0.47 3.80
C ALA A 30 -0.68 -0.35 4.42
N ILE A 31 -0.37 -1.12 5.46
CA ILE A 31 0.99 -1.16 6.04
C ILE A 31 1.95 -1.96 5.17
N VAL A 32 1.49 -3.04 4.53
CA VAL A 32 2.38 -3.98 3.83
C VAL A 32 2.43 -3.82 2.31
N HIS A 33 1.52 -3.07 1.68
CA HIS A 33 1.43 -3.00 0.22
C HIS A 33 2.74 -2.59 -0.47
N ASP A 34 3.43 -1.58 0.07
CA ASP A 34 4.71 -1.09 -0.45
C ASP A 34 5.93 -1.63 0.33
N ILE A 35 5.77 -2.71 1.10
CA ILE A 35 6.87 -3.23 1.94
C ILE A 35 8.11 -3.59 1.12
N ALA A 36 7.91 -4.02 -0.13
CA ALA A 36 8.98 -4.39 -1.06
C ALA A 36 9.88 -3.21 -1.47
N GLU A 37 9.36 -1.98 -1.43
CA GLU A 37 10.11 -0.76 -1.78
C GLU A 37 11.27 -0.49 -0.81
N ALA A 38 11.20 -1.05 0.41
CA ALA A 38 12.32 -1.00 1.35
C ALA A 38 13.61 -1.66 0.81
N ILE A 39 13.49 -2.57 -0.17
CA ILE A 39 14.61 -3.24 -0.84
C ILE A 39 14.75 -2.77 -2.29
N VAL A 40 13.64 -2.70 -3.02
CA VAL A 40 13.62 -2.42 -4.47
C VAL A 40 13.77 -0.92 -4.77
N GLY A 41 13.44 -0.06 -3.80
CA GLY A 41 13.22 1.37 -4.01
C GLY A 41 11.83 1.65 -4.60
N ASP A 42 11.41 2.91 -4.52
CA ASP A 42 10.18 3.41 -5.14
C ASP A 42 10.39 3.50 -6.67
N ILE A 43 9.83 2.54 -7.41
CA ILE A 43 9.88 2.49 -8.88
C ILE A 43 8.66 3.22 -9.42
N THR A 44 8.89 4.38 -10.03
CA THR A 44 7.86 5.22 -10.61
C THR A 44 7.69 4.96 -12.11
N PRO A 45 6.57 5.39 -12.72
CA PRO A 45 6.39 5.30 -14.17
C PRO A 45 7.49 6.01 -14.99
N SER A 46 8.17 7.01 -14.39
CA SER A 46 9.26 7.75 -15.03
C SER A 46 10.54 6.94 -15.21
N ASP A 47 10.71 5.87 -14.42
CA ASP A 47 11.91 5.02 -14.47
C ASP A 47 11.91 4.06 -15.67
N GLY A 48 10.81 3.99 -16.43
CA GLY A 48 10.71 3.18 -17.64
C GLY A 48 10.77 1.66 -17.42
N VAL A 49 10.64 1.21 -16.17
CA VAL A 49 10.63 -0.21 -15.82
C VAL A 49 9.28 -0.83 -16.21
N PRO A 50 9.25 -1.90 -17.01
CA PRO A 50 8.01 -2.59 -17.34
C PRO A 50 7.31 -3.14 -16.09
N LYS A 51 5.96 -3.10 -16.07
CA LYS A 51 5.17 -3.56 -14.92
C LYS A 51 5.50 -4.99 -14.46
N HIS A 52 5.74 -5.91 -15.40
CA HIS A 52 6.09 -7.30 -15.07
C HIS A 52 7.46 -7.41 -14.37
N GLU A 53 8.41 -6.55 -14.72
CA GLU A 53 9.75 -6.53 -14.11
C GLU A 53 9.72 -5.86 -12.74
N LYS A 54 8.92 -4.78 -12.56
CA LYS A 54 8.63 -4.19 -11.25
C LYS A 54 8.06 -5.25 -10.31
N SER A 55 6.98 -5.92 -10.75
CA SER A 55 6.31 -6.97 -9.97
C SER A 55 7.25 -8.14 -9.62
N ARG A 56 8.11 -8.58 -10.57
CA ARG A 56 9.11 -9.63 -10.30
C ARG A 56 10.09 -9.21 -9.20
N ARG A 57 10.63 -7.98 -9.26
CA ARG A 57 11.58 -7.47 -8.26
C ARG A 57 10.92 -7.34 -6.89
N GLU A 58 9.70 -6.84 -6.84
CA GLU A 58 8.94 -6.69 -5.60
C GLU A 58 8.62 -8.05 -4.97
N GLN A 59 8.25 -9.04 -5.78
CA GLN A 59 8.04 -10.41 -5.31
C GLN A 59 9.32 -11.02 -4.71
N GLU A 60 10.47 -10.84 -5.38
CA GLU A 60 11.76 -11.34 -4.88
C GLU A 60 12.16 -10.68 -3.55
N ALA A 61 11.92 -9.37 -3.43
CA ALA A 61 12.13 -8.64 -2.18
C ALA A 61 11.20 -9.13 -1.06
N LEU A 62 9.92 -9.33 -1.36
CA LEU A 62 8.94 -9.86 -0.42
C LEU A 62 9.33 -11.25 0.07
N ASP A 63 9.71 -12.16 -0.83
CA ASP A 63 10.15 -13.50 -0.50
C ASP A 63 11.37 -13.50 0.42
N HIS A 64 12.32 -12.58 0.17
CA HIS A 64 13.47 -12.38 1.03
C HIS A 64 13.06 -11.90 2.44
N MET A 65 12.16 -10.92 2.52
CA MET A 65 11.65 -10.44 3.82
C MET A 65 10.87 -11.51 4.58
N CYS A 66 10.04 -12.30 3.90
CA CYS A 66 9.31 -13.42 4.50
C CYS A 66 10.26 -14.50 5.06
N LYS A 67 11.41 -14.74 4.41
CA LYS A 67 12.48 -15.61 4.96
C LYS A 67 13.14 -15.00 6.20
N LEU A 68 13.41 -13.69 6.21
CA LEU A 68 13.97 -12.99 7.38
C LEU A 68 13.05 -13.06 8.61
N LEU A 69 11.73 -13.06 8.39
CA LEU A 69 10.72 -13.24 9.44
C LEU A 69 10.61 -14.69 9.95
N GLY A 70 11.45 -15.60 9.48
CA GLY A 70 11.51 -17.00 9.90
C GLY A 70 10.48 -17.91 9.23
N GLY A 71 9.82 -17.46 8.16
CA GLY A 71 8.90 -18.29 7.37
C GLY A 71 7.64 -18.78 8.10
N GLY A 72 7.35 -18.23 9.29
CA GLY A 72 6.19 -18.61 10.09
C GLY A 72 4.88 -18.01 9.58
N GLN A 73 3.79 -18.21 10.34
CA GLN A 73 2.45 -17.75 9.99
C GLN A 73 2.37 -16.25 9.65
N ARG A 74 3.15 -15.39 10.34
CA ARG A 74 3.21 -13.94 10.05
C ARG A 74 3.80 -13.63 8.67
N ALA A 75 4.84 -14.37 8.26
CA ALA A 75 5.44 -14.19 6.95
C ALA A 75 4.47 -14.62 5.84
N GLN A 76 3.69 -15.67 6.07
CA GLN A 76 2.65 -16.12 5.15
C GLN A 76 1.52 -15.09 5.04
N GLU A 77 1.07 -14.53 6.17
CA GLU A 77 0.04 -13.49 6.21
C GLU A 77 0.48 -12.24 5.43
N ILE A 78 1.71 -11.77 5.62
CA ILE A 78 2.26 -10.62 4.88
C ILE A 78 2.30 -10.92 3.37
N GLY A 79 2.78 -12.10 3.00
CA GLY A 79 2.82 -12.53 1.60
C GLY A 79 1.44 -12.56 0.94
N GLN A 80 0.44 -13.09 1.65
CA GLN A 80 -0.95 -13.14 1.17
C GLN A 80 -1.56 -11.74 1.02
N LEU A 81 -1.38 -10.87 2.02
CA LEU A 81 -1.91 -9.50 1.97
C LEU A 81 -1.29 -8.68 0.83
N TRP A 82 0.02 -8.83 0.60
CA TRP A 82 0.70 -8.17 -0.51
C TRP A 82 0.19 -8.67 -1.87
N MET A 83 0.06 -9.99 -2.02
CA MET A 83 -0.47 -10.60 -3.25
C MET A 83 -1.91 -10.17 -3.52
N GLU A 84 -2.76 -10.14 -2.49
CA GLU A 84 -4.15 -9.68 -2.61
C GLU A 84 -4.24 -8.21 -3.04
N TYR A 85 -3.38 -7.36 -2.50
CA TYR A 85 -3.26 -5.96 -2.93
C TYR A 85 -2.86 -5.83 -4.41
N GLU A 86 -1.87 -6.61 -4.85
CA GLU A 86 -1.37 -6.58 -6.23
C GLU A 86 -2.40 -7.10 -7.24
N GLU A 87 -3.11 -8.19 -6.90
CA GLU A 87 -4.17 -8.76 -7.74
C GLU A 87 -5.40 -7.83 -7.82
N ASN A 88 -5.65 -7.05 -6.77
CA ASN A 88 -6.71 -6.05 -6.71
C ASN A 88 -8.13 -6.62 -6.97
N LEU A 89 -8.39 -7.84 -6.51
CA LEU A 89 -9.65 -8.55 -6.74
C LEU A 89 -10.66 -8.30 -5.62
N SER A 90 -10.20 -8.30 -4.37
CA SER A 90 -11.04 -8.12 -3.18
C SER A 90 -11.53 -6.67 -3.04
N LEU A 91 -12.54 -6.47 -2.20
CA LEU A 91 -13.08 -5.14 -1.93
C LEU A 91 -12.07 -4.32 -1.11
N GLU A 92 -11.41 -4.99 -0.18
CA GLU A 92 -10.30 -4.54 0.65
C GLU A 92 -9.19 -3.95 -0.21
N ALA A 93 -8.67 -4.73 -1.17
CA ALA A 93 -7.58 -4.30 -2.04
C ALA A 93 -7.96 -3.08 -2.88
N LYS A 94 -9.19 -3.04 -3.40
CA LYS A 94 -9.70 -1.89 -4.15
C LYS A 94 -9.78 -0.63 -3.29
N VAL A 95 -10.29 -0.76 -2.07
CA VAL A 95 -10.37 0.34 -1.10
C VAL A 95 -8.97 0.85 -0.75
N VAL A 96 -8.01 -0.04 -0.49
CA VAL A 96 -6.63 0.36 -0.16
C VAL A 96 -5.94 1.01 -1.36
N LYS A 97 -6.17 0.57 -2.59
CA LYS A 97 -5.67 1.25 -3.79
C LYS A 97 -6.30 2.63 -4.01
N ASP A 98 -7.54 2.83 -3.58
CA ASP A 98 -8.15 4.15 -3.63
C ASP A 98 -7.61 5.07 -2.53
N PHE A 99 -7.31 4.55 -1.34
CA PHE A 99 -6.59 5.30 -0.31
C PHE A 99 -5.20 5.73 -0.78
N ASP A 100 -4.48 4.85 -1.47
CA ASP A 100 -3.16 5.15 -2.03
C ASP A 100 -3.20 6.35 -2.99
N LYS A 101 -4.15 6.35 -3.94
CA LYS A 101 -4.36 7.49 -4.85
C LYS A 101 -4.76 8.76 -4.12
N VAL A 102 -5.65 8.67 -3.14
CA VAL A 102 -6.09 9.84 -2.36
C VAL A 102 -4.93 10.44 -1.58
N GLU A 103 -4.09 9.60 -0.96
CA GLU A 103 -2.91 10.03 -0.22
C GLU A 103 -1.90 10.70 -1.14
N MET A 104 -1.61 10.10 -2.31
CA MET A 104 -0.75 10.69 -3.34
C MET A 104 -1.23 12.08 -3.80
N ILE A 105 -2.53 12.24 -4.11
CA ILE A 105 -3.09 13.52 -4.56
C ILE A 105 -3.09 14.55 -3.43
N LEU A 106 -3.42 14.14 -2.21
CA LEU A 106 -3.42 15.02 -1.04
C LEU A 106 -2.00 15.53 -0.76
N GLN A 107 -1.00 14.66 -0.82
CA GLN A 107 0.39 15.03 -0.65
C GLN A 107 0.87 15.96 -1.78
N ALA A 108 0.46 15.75 -3.03
CA ALA A 108 0.75 16.66 -4.13
C ALA A 108 0.17 18.07 -3.89
N LEU A 109 -1.09 18.15 -3.44
CA LEU A 109 -1.74 19.43 -3.11
C LEU A 109 -1.04 20.14 -1.95
N GLU A 110 -0.64 19.40 -0.91
CA GLU A 110 0.14 19.92 0.23
C GLU A 110 1.48 20.50 -0.23
N TYR A 111 2.17 19.87 -1.19
CA TYR A 111 3.41 20.40 -1.76
C TYR A 111 3.19 21.66 -2.62
N GLU A 112 2.09 21.74 -3.37
CA GLU A 112 1.74 22.93 -4.16
C GLU A 112 1.40 24.12 -3.26
N THR A 113 0.55 23.92 -2.25
CA THR A 113 0.12 24.98 -1.33
C THR A 113 1.19 25.36 -0.31
N GLY A 114 1.97 24.40 0.19
CA GLY A 114 3.10 24.64 1.09
C GLY A 114 4.27 25.37 0.43
N ARG A 115 4.44 25.25 -0.89
CA ARG A 115 5.36 26.11 -1.65
C ARG A 115 4.85 27.54 -1.77
N ALA A 116 3.54 27.76 -1.87
CA ALA A 116 2.96 29.10 -1.98
C ALA A 116 3.13 29.94 -0.71
N SER A 117 3.14 29.32 0.48
CA SER A 117 3.31 30.02 1.76
C SER A 117 4.76 30.40 2.10
N MET A 118 5.76 29.88 1.37
CA MET A 118 7.17 30.25 1.58
C MET A 118 7.64 31.44 0.71
N PHE A 119 6.80 31.91 -0.21
CA PHE A 119 7.08 33.06 -1.09
C PHE A 119 6.08 34.23 -0.90
N GLY A 120 5.32 34.23 0.20
CA GLY A 120 4.37 35.30 0.57
C GLY A 120 4.93 36.25 1.63
#